data_AF-A0A3D6BA42-F1
#
_entry.id   AF-A0A3D6BA42-F1
#
_cell.length_a   1.000
_cell.length_b   1.000
_cell.length_c   1.000
_cell.angle_alpha   90.00
_cell.angle_beta   90.00
_cell.angle_gamma   90.00
#
_symmetry.space_group_name_H-M   'P 1'
#
loop_
_entity.id
_entity.type
_entity.pdbx_description
1 polymer ?
#
loop_
_entity_poly.entity_id
_entity_poly.type
_entity_poly.pdbx_seq_one_letter_code
_entity_poly.pdbx_strand_id
1 'polypeptide(L)'
;MFFLILAMICSSSLALILKHGHVKNNNTVLLINGNYATASLFSLAFIIFKYGYNFSIEVIVFGSILGVLFAGTFVLYSKAISLAGTALATVSARLSVLIPVLAAIIFYGESPNIKMLLGFGLALITLYLFYLSLKNHGTVEGRKGKYIYLLSLLVGIGLVDLSMKTFEQNFPISEKGVFVFAIFFSAFIYTSLYLIIKKIKFDKGTFNLGLMLGVPNVLAINFLLAALDELPAIVVFPVMNIGVIVITAVVAYLIWKEQINLYGKIALAFGIAAILLLKL
;
A
#
# COMPACT_ATOMS: atom_id res chain seq x y z
N MET A 1 -1.51 -18.47 1.28
CA MET A 1 -2.74 -17.73 0.82
C MET A 1 -3.55 -17.12 1.96
N PHE A 2 -3.62 -17.77 3.12
CA PHE A 2 -4.28 -17.24 4.32
C PHE A 2 -3.72 -15.87 4.74
N PHE A 3 -2.40 -15.72 4.79
CA PHE A 3 -1.75 -14.43 5.09
C PHE A 3 -2.11 -13.34 4.09
N LEU A 4 -2.25 -13.67 2.81
CA LEU A 4 -2.66 -12.71 1.79
C LEU A 4 -4.07 -12.17 2.06
N ILE A 5 -5.00 -13.02 2.49
CA ILE A 5 -6.36 -12.60 2.88
C ILE A 5 -6.31 -11.65 4.07
N LEU A 6 -5.53 -11.97 5.09
CA LEU A 6 -5.35 -11.08 6.24
C LEU A 6 -4.72 -9.74 5.84
N ALA A 7 -3.71 -9.75 4.96
CA ALA A 7 -3.09 -8.54 4.42
C ALA A 7 -4.11 -7.67 3.66
N MET A 8 -5.00 -8.28 2.88
CA MET A 8 -6.07 -7.59 2.16
C MET A 8 -7.10 -6.99 3.12
N ILE A 9 -7.51 -7.71 4.16
CA ILE A 9 -8.45 -7.22 5.18
C ILE A 9 -7.82 -6.02 5.92
N CYS A 10 -6.59 -6.15 6.42
CA CYS A 10 -5.89 -5.07 7.11
C CYS A 10 -5.72 -3.83 6.21
N SER A 11 -5.29 -4.02 4.96
CA SER A 11 -5.13 -2.94 3.99
C SER A 11 -6.46 -2.27 3.63
N SER A 12 -7.54 -3.05 3.55
CA SER A 12 -8.89 -2.52 3.30
C SER A 12 -9.41 -1.72 4.48
N SER A 13 -9.19 -2.20 5.71
CA SER A 13 -9.53 -1.48 6.94
C SER A 13 -8.83 -0.13 7.01
N LEU A 14 -7.54 -0.05 6.62
CA LEU A 14 -6.82 1.22 6.52
C LEU A 14 -7.56 2.22 5.60
N ALA A 15 -7.93 1.79 4.40
CA ALA A 15 -8.65 2.64 3.44
C ALA A 15 -10.03 3.09 3.95
N LEU A 16 -10.77 2.20 4.63
CA LEU A 16 -12.10 2.50 5.16
C LEU A 16 -12.06 3.44 6.37
N ILE A 17 -11.10 3.28 7.28
CA ILE A 17 -10.89 4.19 8.41
C ILE A 17 -10.50 5.58 7.89
N LEU A 18 -9.59 5.65 6.92
CA LEU A 18 -9.21 6.92 6.26
C LEU A 18 -10.42 7.63 5.64
N LYS A 19 -11.29 6.86 4.97
CA LYS A 19 -12.52 7.38 4.36
C LYS A 19 -13.49 7.92 5.42
N HIS A 20 -13.68 7.21 6.53
CA HIS A 20 -14.59 7.61 7.59
C HIS A 20 -14.09 8.85 8.37
N GLY A 21 -12.77 8.95 8.57
CA GLY A 21 -12.18 9.94 9.47
C GLY A 21 -12.14 11.39 8.97
N HIS A 22 -12.57 11.68 7.73
CA HIS A 22 -12.67 13.02 7.13
C HIS A 22 -11.54 13.99 7.53
N VAL A 23 -10.30 13.63 7.21
CA VAL A 23 -9.12 14.40 7.61
C VAL A 23 -8.89 15.60 6.70
N LYS A 24 -8.71 16.78 7.29
CA LYS A 24 -8.34 17.99 6.55
C LYS A 24 -6.96 17.83 5.91
N ASN A 25 -6.79 18.26 4.67
CA ASN A 25 -5.54 18.10 3.91
C ASN A 25 -4.27 18.55 4.68
N ASN A 26 -4.34 19.65 5.45
CA ASN A 26 -3.19 20.17 6.20
C ASN A 26 -2.76 19.28 7.39
N ASN A 27 -3.61 18.36 7.84
CA ASN A 27 -3.32 17.46 8.95
C ASN A 27 -2.96 16.04 8.48
N THR A 28 -2.88 15.80 7.16
CA THR A 28 -2.56 14.47 6.61
C THR A 28 -1.22 13.94 7.12
N VAL A 29 -0.20 14.80 7.23
CA VAL A 29 1.12 14.39 7.76
C VAL A 29 1.03 14.03 9.24
N LEU A 30 0.17 14.70 10.02
CA LEU A 30 -0.04 14.38 11.43
C LEU A 30 -0.74 13.03 11.61
N LEU A 31 -1.71 12.72 10.76
CA LEU A 31 -2.34 11.40 10.70
C LEU A 31 -1.32 10.30 10.38
N ILE A 32 -0.49 10.53 9.36
CA ILE A 32 0.54 9.58 8.93
C ILE A 32 1.57 9.38 10.06
N ASN A 33 1.94 10.45 10.76
CA ASN A 33 2.84 10.38 11.90
C ASN A 33 2.27 9.52 13.03
N GLY A 34 1.00 9.69 13.41
CA GLY A 34 0.33 8.83 14.39
C GLY A 34 0.28 7.36 13.94
N ASN A 35 0.01 7.10 12.67
CA ASN A 35 0.06 5.76 12.08
C ASN A 35 1.45 5.12 12.29
N TYR A 36 2.53 5.81 11.93
CA TYR A 36 3.89 5.29 12.07
C TYR A 36 4.36 5.20 13.53
N ALA A 37 3.84 6.03 14.43
CA ALA A 37 4.10 5.90 15.86
C ALA A 37 3.56 4.54 16.37
N THR A 38 2.30 4.23 16.09
CA THR A 38 1.73 2.93 16.49
C THR A 38 2.39 1.77 15.76
N ALA A 39 2.63 1.89 14.45
CA ALA A 39 3.25 0.82 13.68
C ALA A 39 4.68 0.49 14.15
N SER A 40 5.47 1.51 14.52
CA SER A 40 6.82 1.31 15.07
C SER A 40 6.76 0.66 16.46
N LEU A 41 5.85 1.08 17.34
CA LEU A 41 5.66 0.45 18.66
C LEU A 41 5.26 -1.03 18.56
N PHE A 42 4.32 -1.37 17.68
CA PHE A 42 3.92 -2.76 17.44
C PHE A 42 5.04 -3.59 16.82
N SER A 43 5.81 -3.00 15.90
CA SER A 43 6.97 -3.69 15.30
C SER A 43 8.04 -3.97 16.35
N LEU A 44 8.28 -3.02 17.26
CA LEU A 44 9.18 -3.21 18.41
C LEU A 44 8.68 -4.33 19.32
N ALA A 45 7.38 -4.38 19.61
CA ALA A 45 6.79 -5.48 20.37
C ALA A 45 7.01 -6.84 19.67
N PHE A 46 6.87 -6.93 18.35
CA PHE A 46 7.17 -8.17 17.62
C PHE A 46 8.65 -8.58 17.68
N ILE A 47 9.58 -7.62 17.69
CA ILE A 47 11.00 -7.92 17.93
C ILE A 47 11.16 -8.57 19.31
N ILE A 48 10.66 -7.92 20.35
CA ILE A 48 10.82 -8.36 21.74
C ILE A 48 10.20 -9.74 21.99
N PHE A 49 8.99 -9.99 21.48
CA PHE A 49 8.19 -11.17 21.83
C PHE A 49 8.25 -12.31 20.81
N LYS A 50 8.69 -12.08 19.56
CA LYS A 50 8.62 -13.09 18.49
C LYS A 50 9.94 -13.33 17.76
N TYR A 51 10.61 -12.27 17.29
CA TYR A 51 11.76 -12.42 16.39
C TYR A 51 13.12 -12.39 17.10
N GLY A 52 13.18 -11.87 18.32
CA GLY A 52 14.44 -11.69 19.05
C GLY A 52 15.28 -10.52 18.52
N TYR A 53 16.50 -10.40 19.03
CA TYR A 53 17.37 -9.23 18.81
C TYR A 53 18.45 -9.45 17.73
N ASN A 54 18.26 -10.40 16.81
CA ASN A 54 19.20 -10.62 15.72
C ASN A 54 18.96 -9.57 14.63
N PHE A 55 19.96 -8.75 14.35
CA PHE A 55 19.92 -7.77 13.27
C PHE A 55 21.28 -7.54 12.63
N SER A 56 21.25 -7.32 11.32
CA SER A 56 22.35 -6.78 10.56
C SER A 56 22.20 -5.27 10.39
N ILE A 57 23.33 -4.57 10.27
CA ILE A 57 23.33 -3.15 9.92
C ILE A 57 22.69 -2.91 8.54
N GLU A 58 22.84 -3.88 7.63
CA GLU A 58 22.30 -3.85 6.28
C GLU A 58 20.77 -3.76 6.28
N VAL A 59 20.08 -4.59 7.07
CA VAL A 59 18.61 -4.54 7.20
C VAL A 59 18.14 -3.23 7.80
N ILE A 60 18.85 -2.70 8.81
CA ILE A 60 18.49 -1.43 9.44
C ILE A 60 18.62 -0.28 8.43
N VAL A 61 19.72 -0.22 7.69
CA VAL A 61 19.95 0.81 6.67
C VAL A 61 18.92 0.69 5.54
N PHE A 62 18.71 -0.53 5.03
CA PHE A 62 17.74 -0.81 3.98
C PHE A 62 16.33 -0.39 4.40
N GLY A 63 15.86 -0.88 5.56
CA GLY A 63 14.56 -0.51 6.12
C GLY A 63 14.42 0.99 6.40
N SER A 64 15.48 1.63 6.90
CA SER A 64 15.45 3.07 7.21
C SER A 64 15.29 3.94 5.97
N ILE A 65 16.02 3.63 4.88
CA ILE A 65 15.88 4.31 3.58
C ILE A 65 14.46 4.13 3.06
N LEU A 66 13.92 2.91 3.15
CA LEU A 66 12.57 2.62 2.72
C LEU A 66 11.52 3.35 3.53
N GLY A 67 11.69 3.52 4.85
CA GLY A 67 10.74 4.28 5.65
C GLY A 67 10.63 5.75 5.23
N VAL A 68 11.74 6.38 4.82
CA VAL A 68 11.72 7.73 4.24
C VAL A 68 10.96 7.73 2.91
N LEU A 69 11.22 6.75 2.04
CA LEU A 69 10.49 6.58 0.78
C LEU A 69 9.00 6.33 1.03
N PHE A 70 8.66 5.50 2.00
CA PHE A 70 7.29 5.13 2.40
C PHE A 70 6.51 6.34 2.91
N ALA A 71 7.13 7.20 3.74
CA ALA A 71 6.52 8.47 4.11
C ALA A 71 6.39 9.43 2.91
N GLY A 72 7.41 9.46 2.05
CA GLY A 72 7.44 10.29 0.83
C GLY A 72 6.33 9.94 -0.15
N THR A 73 6.03 8.64 -0.35
CA THR A 73 4.96 8.19 -1.26
C THR A 73 3.58 8.66 -0.81
N PHE A 74 3.30 8.72 0.49
CA PHE A 74 2.05 9.31 0.99
C PHE A 74 1.91 10.80 0.63
N VAL A 75 2.99 11.57 0.78
CA VAL A 75 2.99 13.00 0.41
C VAL A 75 2.84 13.16 -1.11
N LEU A 76 3.54 12.33 -1.90
CA LEU A 76 3.39 12.28 -3.35
C LEU A 76 1.96 11.92 -3.74
N TYR A 77 1.32 10.98 -3.03
CA TYR A 77 -0.04 10.56 -3.32
C TYR A 77 -1.04 11.69 -3.09
N SER A 78 -0.93 12.39 -1.95
CA SER A 78 -1.75 13.57 -1.66
C SER A 78 -1.59 14.67 -2.73
N LYS A 79 -0.36 14.95 -3.17
CA LYS A 79 -0.08 15.89 -4.27
C LYS A 79 -0.68 15.42 -5.59
N ALA A 80 -0.52 14.14 -5.94
CA ALA A 80 -1.08 13.57 -7.15
C ALA A 80 -2.61 13.70 -7.18
N ILE A 81 -3.29 13.43 -6.06
CA ILE A 81 -4.74 13.65 -5.93
C ILE A 81 -5.09 15.12 -6.22
N SER A 82 -4.34 16.06 -5.64
CA SER A 82 -4.62 17.51 -5.82
C SER A 82 -4.39 18.01 -7.25
N LEU A 83 -3.48 17.40 -8.01
CA LEU A 83 -3.08 17.86 -9.36
C LEU A 83 -3.78 17.11 -10.50
N ALA A 84 -4.10 15.83 -10.28
CA ALA A 84 -4.58 14.91 -11.31
C ALA A 84 -5.98 14.34 -11.01
N GLY A 85 -6.52 14.61 -9.82
CA GLY A 85 -7.75 14.01 -9.33
C GLY A 85 -7.51 12.63 -8.71
N THR A 86 -8.46 12.22 -7.86
CA THR A 86 -8.40 10.98 -7.09
C THR A 86 -8.34 9.76 -8.00
N ALA A 87 -9.16 9.72 -9.05
CA ALA A 87 -9.24 8.60 -9.98
C ALA A 87 -7.86 8.26 -10.59
N LEU A 88 -7.18 9.26 -11.15
CA LEU A 88 -5.91 9.05 -11.85
C LEU A 88 -4.78 8.75 -10.86
N ALA A 89 -4.74 9.44 -9.71
CA ALA A 89 -3.76 9.17 -8.66
C ALA A 89 -3.90 7.75 -8.08
N THR A 90 -5.12 7.31 -7.79
CA THR A 90 -5.38 5.95 -7.28
C THR A 90 -4.96 4.89 -8.30
N VAL A 91 -5.27 5.08 -9.57
CA VAL A 91 -4.92 4.12 -10.62
C VAL A 91 -3.41 4.08 -10.85
N SER A 92 -2.72 5.24 -10.86
CA SER A 92 -1.26 5.27 -10.90
C SER A 92 -0.62 4.57 -9.70
N ALA A 93 -1.19 4.73 -8.50
CA ALA A 93 -0.72 4.02 -7.31
C ALA A 93 -0.94 2.51 -7.41
N ARG A 94 -2.03 2.03 -8.02
CA ARG A 94 -2.30 0.58 -8.18
C ARG A 94 -1.52 -0.05 -9.33
N LEU A 95 -1.23 0.71 -10.38
CA LEU A 95 -0.37 0.29 -11.49
C LEU A 95 1.10 0.12 -11.08
N SER A 96 1.49 0.59 -9.89
CA SER A 96 2.81 0.32 -9.31
C SER A 96 3.12 -1.18 -9.27
N VAL A 97 2.09 -2.03 -9.19
CA VAL A 97 2.15 -3.50 -9.21
C VAL A 97 3.02 -4.06 -10.33
N LEU A 98 3.13 -3.34 -11.46
CA LEU A 98 4.00 -3.72 -12.58
C LEU A 98 5.47 -3.82 -12.14
N ILE A 99 5.94 -2.92 -11.28
CA ILE A 99 7.35 -2.84 -10.88
C ILE A 99 7.78 -4.09 -10.10
N PRO A 100 7.17 -4.45 -8.95
CA PRO A 100 7.61 -5.63 -8.22
C PRO A 100 7.39 -6.93 -9.00
N VAL A 101 6.33 -7.02 -9.82
CA VAL A 101 6.06 -8.23 -10.62
C VAL A 101 7.09 -8.42 -11.72
N LEU A 102 7.37 -7.38 -12.51
CA LEU A 102 8.38 -7.46 -13.58
C LEU A 102 9.77 -7.68 -12.99
N ALA A 103 10.10 -7.02 -11.88
CA ALA A 103 11.37 -7.22 -11.21
C ALA A 103 11.51 -8.65 -10.64
N ALA A 104 10.43 -9.24 -10.12
CA ALA A 104 10.42 -10.63 -9.68
C ALA A 104 10.72 -11.62 -10.81
N ILE A 105 10.14 -11.39 -11.99
CA ILE A 105 10.37 -12.22 -13.17
C ILE A 105 11.80 -12.05 -13.70
N ILE A 106 12.28 -10.80 -13.82
CA ILE A 106 13.56 -10.47 -14.47
C ILE A 106 14.75 -10.73 -13.54
N PHE A 107 14.69 -10.29 -12.28
CA PHE A 107 15.83 -10.32 -11.36
C PHE A 107 15.82 -11.50 -10.39
N TYR A 108 14.62 -12.00 -10.04
CA TYR A 108 14.48 -13.11 -9.09
C TYR A 108 14.06 -14.42 -9.76
N GLY A 109 14.01 -14.46 -11.10
CA GLY A 109 13.80 -15.68 -11.87
C GLY A 109 12.42 -16.32 -11.72
N GLU A 110 11.40 -15.59 -11.22
CA GLU A 110 10.04 -16.10 -11.17
C GLU A 110 9.56 -16.43 -12.59
N SER A 111 9.21 -17.69 -12.83
CA SER A 111 8.78 -18.19 -14.15
C SER A 111 7.27 -18.45 -14.14
N PRO A 112 6.44 -17.43 -14.46
CA PRO A 112 4.99 -17.55 -14.37
C PRO A 112 4.44 -18.49 -15.44
N ASN A 113 3.47 -19.31 -15.05
CA ASN A 113 2.73 -20.13 -15.99
C ASN A 113 1.71 -19.28 -16.79
N ILE A 114 1.12 -19.88 -17.83
CA ILE A 114 0.16 -19.17 -18.69
C ILE A 114 -1.07 -18.65 -17.94
N LYS A 115 -1.55 -19.36 -16.91
CA LYS A 115 -2.71 -18.93 -16.12
C LYS A 115 -2.38 -17.69 -15.29
N MET A 116 -1.17 -17.65 -14.70
CA MET A 116 -0.69 -16.49 -13.95
C MET A 116 -0.58 -15.26 -14.84
N LEU A 117 -0.06 -15.42 -16.07
CA LEU A 117 0.00 -14.34 -17.05
C LEU A 117 -1.39 -13.83 -17.47
N LEU A 118 -2.34 -14.74 -17.73
CA LEU A 118 -3.72 -14.39 -18.06
C LEU A 118 -4.42 -13.70 -16.87
N GLY A 119 -4.22 -14.20 -15.65
CA GLY A 119 -4.73 -13.62 -14.42
C GLY A 119 -4.17 -12.21 -14.18
N PHE A 120 -2.86 -12.02 -14.42
CA PHE A 120 -2.23 -10.71 -14.35
C PHE A 120 -2.74 -9.75 -15.44
N GLY A 121 -2.96 -10.23 -16.67
CA GLY A 121 -3.59 -9.45 -17.74
C GLY A 121 -4.99 -8.97 -17.35
N LEU A 122 -5.83 -9.87 -16.81
CA LEU A 122 -7.15 -9.52 -16.29
C LEU A 122 -7.08 -8.57 -15.10
N ALA A 123 -6.01 -8.66 -14.28
CA ALA A 123 -5.78 -7.73 -13.21
C ALA A 123 -5.55 -6.29 -13.72
N LEU A 124 -4.77 -6.13 -14.80
CA LEU A 124 -4.56 -4.84 -15.45
C LEU A 124 -5.85 -4.29 -16.09
N ILE A 125 -6.64 -5.15 -16.74
CA ILE A 125 -7.97 -4.77 -17.27
C ILE A 125 -8.89 -4.31 -16.14
N THR A 126 -8.86 -4.98 -14.99
CA THR A 126 -9.62 -4.60 -13.80
C THR A 126 -9.26 -3.19 -13.32
N LEU A 127 -7.96 -2.87 -13.25
CA LEU A 127 -7.50 -1.53 -12.87
C LEU A 127 -7.95 -0.45 -13.87
N TYR A 128 -7.98 -0.76 -15.16
CA TYR A 128 -8.50 0.14 -16.19
C TYR A 128 -10.01 0.36 -16.07
N LEU A 129 -10.80 -0.69 -15.86
CA LEU A 129 -12.24 -0.56 -15.62
C LEU A 129 -12.53 0.21 -14.32
N PHE A 130 -11.71 -0.01 -13.29
CA PHE A 130 -11.79 0.74 -12.05
C PHE A 130 -11.49 2.24 -12.24
N TYR A 131 -10.52 2.58 -13.09
CA TYR A 131 -10.29 3.97 -13.51
C TYR A 131 -11.55 4.59 -14.13
N LEU A 132 -12.19 3.90 -15.10
CA LEU A 132 -13.41 4.38 -15.74
C LEU A 132 -14.55 4.57 -14.74
N SER A 133 -14.65 3.67 -13.75
CA SER A 133 -15.60 3.78 -12.64
C SER A 133 -15.38 5.05 -11.81
N LEU A 134 -14.13 5.44 -11.57
CA LEU A 134 -13.79 6.61 -10.75
C LEU A 134 -13.83 7.94 -11.53
N LYS A 135 -13.63 7.91 -12.85
CA LYS A 135 -13.54 9.11 -13.71
C LYS A 135 -14.78 10.01 -13.65
N ASN A 136 -15.96 9.44 -13.37
CA ASN A 136 -17.22 10.19 -13.31
C ASN A 136 -17.36 11.09 -12.07
N HIS A 137 -16.44 11.03 -11.10
CA HIS A 137 -16.43 11.90 -9.93
C HIS A 137 -15.40 13.03 -10.08
N GLY A 138 -15.74 14.08 -10.84
CA GLY A 138 -15.05 15.36 -10.86
C GLY A 138 -13.65 15.33 -11.48
N THR A 139 -13.57 15.59 -12.78
CA THR A 139 -12.29 15.86 -13.44
C THR A 139 -11.79 17.25 -13.06
N VAL A 140 -10.74 17.32 -12.24
CA VAL A 140 -9.94 18.54 -12.11
C VAL A 140 -9.25 18.76 -13.45
N GLU A 141 -9.41 19.93 -14.07
CA GLU A 141 -8.63 20.31 -15.25
C GLU A 141 -7.14 20.11 -14.94
N GLY A 142 -6.50 19.23 -15.72
CA GLY A 142 -5.16 18.76 -15.40
C GLY A 142 -4.15 19.90 -15.43
N ARG A 143 -3.53 20.19 -14.28
CA ARG A 143 -2.45 21.18 -14.21
C ARG A 143 -1.19 20.69 -14.92
N LYS A 144 -0.41 21.61 -15.49
CA LYS A 144 0.91 21.31 -16.08
C LYS A 144 1.78 20.57 -15.06
N GLY A 145 2.42 19.48 -15.49
CA GLY A 145 3.30 18.66 -14.64
C GLY A 145 2.62 17.51 -13.86
N LYS A 146 1.30 17.32 -13.98
CA LYS A 146 0.59 16.24 -13.27
C LYS A 146 1.17 14.83 -13.53
N TYR A 147 1.62 14.55 -14.76
CA TYR A 147 2.15 13.25 -15.14
C TYR A 147 3.47 12.92 -14.45
N ILE A 148 4.27 13.93 -14.11
CA ILE A 148 5.52 13.73 -13.35
C ILE A 148 5.17 13.20 -11.96
N TYR A 149 4.21 13.81 -11.27
CA TYR A 149 3.78 13.36 -9.94
C TYR A 149 3.12 11.98 -9.97
N LEU A 150 2.32 11.68 -10.99
CA LEU A 150 1.72 10.36 -11.18
C LEU A 150 2.78 9.28 -11.42
N LEU A 151 3.79 9.58 -12.25
CA LEU A 151 4.89 8.67 -12.51
C LEU A 151 5.78 8.48 -11.27
N SER A 152 6.12 9.57 -10.57
CA SER A 152 6.87 9.50 -9.31
C SER A 152 6.12 8.71 -8.24
N LEU A 153 4.78 8.84 -8.18
CA LEU A 153 3.95 8.04 -7.27
C LEU A 153 3.99 6.56 -7.63
N LEU A 154 3.79 6.22 -8.91
CA LEU A 154 3.84 4.85 -9.41
C LEU A 154 5.21 4.22 -9.10
N VAL A 155 6.30 4.91 -9.42
CA VAL A 155 7.67 4.45 -9.16
C VAL A 155 7.93 4.32 -7.66
N GLY A 156 7.56 5.33 -6.87
CA GLY A 156 7.80 5.32 -5.43
C GLY A 156 7.10 4.16 -4.72
N ILE A 157 5.81 3.93 -5.02
CA ILE A 157 5.07 2.79 -4.45
C ILE A 157 5.63 1.47 -4.98
N GLY A 158 5.97 1.39 -6.27
CA GLY A 158 6.50 0.17 -6.86
C GLY A 158 7.87 -0.21 -6.29
N LEU A 159 8.72 0.77 -5.97
CA LEU A 159 9.98 0.56 -5.27
C LEU A 159 9.76 0.10 -3.82
N VAL A 160 8.76 0.64 -3.12
CA VAL A 160 8.37 0.16 -1.79
C VAL A 160 7.97 -1.31 -1.85
N ASP A 161 7.06 -1.66 -2.77
CA ASP A 161 6.57 -3.03 -2.93
C ASP A 161 7.68 -4.00 -3.37
N LEU A 162 8.52 -3.59 -4.33
CA LEU A 162 9.69 -4.35 -4.77
C LEU A 162 10.62 -4.60 -3.59
N SER A 163 10.80 -3.62 -2.72
CA SER A 163 11.70 -3.76 -1.57
C SER A 163 11.19 -4.78 -0.54
N MET A 164 9.88 -5.03 -0.47
CA MET A 164 9.34 -6.14 0.33
C MET A 164 9.74 -7.49 -0.27
N LYS A 165 9.71 -7.63 -1.60
CA LYS A 165 10.19 -8.83 -2.30
C LYS A 165 11.71 -8.98 -2.17
N THR A 166 12.46 -7.89 -2.31
CA THR A 166 13.91 -7.86 -2.09
C THR A 166 14.27 -8.27 -0.67
N PHE A 167 13.50 -7.84 0.33
CA PHE A 167 13.70 -8.28 1.70
C PHE A 167 13.53 -9.80 1.83
N GLU A 168 12.42 -10.34 1.32
CA GLU A 168 12.11 -11.77 1.37
C GLU A 168 13.17 -12.64 0.70
N GLN A 169 13.76 -12.19 -0.41
CA GLN A 169 14.77 -12.96 -1.14
C GLN A 169 16.18 -12.85 -0.56
N ASN A 170 16.58 -11.69 -0.06
CA ASN A 170 17.99 -11.41 0.26
C ASN A 170 18.32 -11.40 1.75
N PHE A 171 17.31 -11.39 2.63
CA PHE A 171 17.52 -11.28 4.08
C PHE A 171 16.79 -12.40 4.84
N PRO A 172 17.34 -12.83 5.99
CA PRO A 172 16.75 -13.92 6.74
C PRO A 172 15.43 -13.51 7.39
N ILE A 173 14.48 -14.44 7.46
CA ILE A 173 13.16 -14.20 8.05
C ILE A 173 13.20 -13.81 9.54
N SER A 174 14.28 -14.16 10.25
CA SER A 174 14.51 -13.72 11.63
C SER A 174 14.68 -12.21 11.75
N GLU A 175 15.15 -11.53 10.71
CA GLU A 175 15.33 -10.06 10.70
C GLU A 175 14.07 -9.29 10.29
N LYS A 176 12.97 -10.00 9.97
CA LYS A 176 11.70 -9.41 9.54
C LYS A 176 11.16 -8.36 10.52
N GLY A 177 11.22 -8.66 11.82
CA GLY A 177 10.77 -7.73 12.86
C GLY A 177 11.54 -6.41 12.81
N VAL A 178 12.86 -6.50 12.66
CA VAL A 178 13.77 -5.36 12.62
C VAL A 178 13.60 -4.56 11.34
N PHE A 179 13.43 -5.23 10.20
CA PHE A 179 13.15 -4.58 8.92
C PHE A 179 11.87 -3.72 8.98
N VAL A 180 10.77 -4.30 9.45
CA VAL A 180 9.48 -3.59 9.56
C VAL A 180 9.56 -2.46 10.58
N PHE A 181 10.26 -2.68 11.71
CA PHE A 181 10.53 -1.62 12.68
C PHE A 181 11.33 -0.48 12.08
N ALA A 182 12.42 -0.76 11.36
CA ALA A 182 13.27 0.26 10.74
C ALA A 182 12.47 1.13 9.75
N ILE A 183 11.60 0.51 8.94
CA ILE A 183 10.69 1.23 8.03
C ILE A 183 9.78 2.19 8.81
N PHE A 184 9.02 1.68 9.78
CA PHE A 184 8.03 2.52 10.46
C PHE A 184 8.66 3.54 11.40
N PHE A 185 9.77 3.19 12.06
CA PHE A 185 10.47 4.09 12.95
C PHE A 185 11.14 5.23 12.18
N SER A 186 11.85 4.95 11.08
CA SER A 186 12.45 6.03 10.27
C SER A 186 11.37 6.91 9.62
N ALA A 187 10.25 6.33 9.18
CA ALA A 187 9.10 7.08 8.66
C ALA A 187 8.45 7.96 9.75
N PHE A 188 8.36 7.48 10.99
CA PHE A 188 7.91 8.25 12.14
C PHE A 188 8.85 9.43 12.43
N ILE A 189 10.16 9.21 12.45
CA ILE A 189 11.15 10.29 12.64
C ILE A 189 11.05 11.32 11.51
N TYR A 190 11.03 10.88 10.25
CA TYR A 190 10.92 11.76 9.09
C TYR A 190 9.66 12.65 9.16
N THR A 191 8.51 12.04 9.44
CA THR A 191 7.25 12.80 9.55
C THR A 191 7.23 13.71 10.77
N SER A 192 7.84 13.31 11.89
CA SER A 192 7.97 14.16 13.09
C SER A 192 8.82 15.40 12.80
N LEU A 193 9.96 15.23 12.13
CA LEU A 193 10.82 16.34 11.70
C LEU A 193 10.06 17.28 10.76
N TYR A 194 9.30 16.73 9.81
CA TYR A 194 8.47 17.54 8.92
C TYR A 194 7.43 18.37 9.68
N LEU A 195 6.73 17.79 10.65
CA LEU A 195 5.75 18.49 11.48
C LEU A 195 6.39 19.65 12.26
N ILE A 196 7.56 19.43 12.85
CA ILE A 196 8.32 20.44 13.61
C ILE A 196 8.77 21.58 12.68
N ILE A 197 9.42 21.26 11.55
CA ILE A 197 9.95 22.25 10.60
C ILE A 197 8.82 23.09 10.01
N LYS A 198 7.70 22.47 9.64
CA LYS A 198 6.54 23.16 9.07
C LYS A 198 5.62 23.77 10.12
N LYS A 199 5.92 23.61 11.41
CA LYS A 199 5.14 24.13 12.55
C LYS A 199 3.64 23.78 12.41
N ILE A 200 3.36 22.55 11.96
CA ILE A 200 1.98 22.10 11.77
C ILE A 200 1.33 21.97 13.16
N LYS A 201 0.17 22.61 13.33
CA LYS A 201 -0.54 22.58 14.61
C LYS A 201 -0.96 21.16 14.94
N PHE A 202 -0.75 20.77 16.20
CA PHE A 202 -1.17 19.48 16.69
C PHE A 202 -2.69 19.43 16.86
N ASP A 203 -3.33 18.50 16.16
CA ASP A 203 -4.75 18.19 16.30
C ASP A 203 -4.91 16.77 16.88
N LYS A 204 -5.40 16.69 18.12
CA LYS A 204 -5.51 15.43 18.86
C LYS A 204 -6.42 14.42 18.16
N GLY A 205 -7.51 14.88 17.54
CA GLY A 205 -8.44 14.02 16.82
C GLY A 205 -7.77 13.34 15.64
N THR A 206 -7.06 14.11 14.80
CA THR A 206 -6.32 13.58 13.65
C THR A 206 -5.19 12.63 14.08
N PHE A 207 -4.46 12.98 15.14
CA PHE A 207 -3.38 12.11 15.64
C PHE A 207 -3.92 10.78 16.17
N ASN A 208 -5.01 10.80 16.95
CA ASN A 208 -5.65 9.58 17.47
C ASN A 208 -6.18 8.68 16.35
N LEU A 209 -6.79 9.26 15.30
CA LEU A 209 -7.17 8.51 14.11
C LEU A 209 -5.95 7.87 13.44
N GLY A 210 -4.83 8.59 13.38
CA GLY A 210 -3.53 8.06 12.98
C GLY A 210 -3.10 6.85 13.80
N LEU A 211 -3.15 6.93 15.13
CA LEU A 211 -2.83 5.80 16.02
C LEU A 211 -3.69 4.56 15.72
N MET A 212 -4.98 4.74 15.47
CA MET A 212 -5.90 3.65 15.10
C MET A 212 -5.53 3.03 13.74
N LEU A 213 -5.08 3.83 12.78
CA LEU A 213 -4.63 3.38 11.46
C LEU A 213 -3.32 2.59 11.51
N GLY A 214 -2.46 2.85 12.51
CA GLY A 214 -1.18 2.17 12.64
C GLY A 214 -1.28 0.66 12.85
N VAL A 215 -2.30 0.20 13.56
CA VAL A 215 -2.52 -1.23 13.84
C VAL A 215 -2.78 -2.03 12.55
N PRO A 216 -3.79 -1.70 11.72
CA PRO A 216 -3.97 -2.41 10.46
C PRO A 216 -2.80 -2.22 9.51
N ASN A 217 -2.09 -1.07 9.56
CA ASN A 217 -0.95 -0.83 8.67
C ASN A 217 0.23 -1.79 8.95
N VAL A 218 0.67 -1.91 10.21
CA VAL A 218 1.77 -2.82 10.57
C VAL A 218 1.42 -4.28 10.31
N LEU A 219 0.17 -4.67 10.56
CA LEU A 219 -0.32 -6.01 10.29
C LEU A 219 -0.37 -6.29 8.79
N ALA A 220 -0.81 -5.34 7.97
CA ALA A 220 -0.81 -5.47 6.52
C ALA A 220 0.58 -5.78 5.96
N ILE A 221 1.61 -5.04 6.39
CA ILE A 221 3.00 -5.29 5.96
C ILE A 221 3.52 -6.65 6.48
N ASN A 222 3.24 -7.00 7.73
CA ASN A 222 3.66 -8.29 8.28
C ASN A 222 3.03 -9.48 7.55
N PHE A 223 1.74 -9.39 7.21
CA PHE A 223 1.03 -10.42 6.46
C PHE A 223 1.40 -10.43 4.99
N LEU A 224 1.72 -9.28 4.38
CA LEU A 224 2.24 -9.21 3.02
C LEU A 224 3.58 -9.95 2.91
N LEU A 225 4.52 -9.68 3.82
CA LEU A 225 5.79 -10.38 3.87
C LEU A 225 5.62 -11.88 4.13
N ALA A 226 4.65 -12.27 4.97
CA ALA A 226 4.33 -13.68 5.19
C ALA A 226 3.68 -14.33 3.94
N ALA A 227 2.96 -13.57 3.12
CA ALA A 227 2.41 -14.07 1.87
C ALA A 227 3.49 -14.23 0.79
N LEU A 228 4.47 -13.33 0.72
CA LEU A 228 5.60 -13.41 -0.21
C LEU A 228 6.51 -14.62 0.07
N ASP A 229 6.59 -15.05 1.32
CA ASP A 229 7.32 -16.26 1.73
C ASP A 229 6.64 -17.55 1.24
N GLU A 230 5.31 -17.53 1.03
CA GLU A 230 4.54 -18.70 0.59
C GLU A 230 4.25 -18.70 -0.93
N LEU A 231 4.29 -17.54 -1.58
CA LEU A 231 3.69 -17.32 -2.90
C LEU A 231 4.52 -16.38 -3.77
N PRO A 232 4.55 -16.61 -5.09
CA PRO A 232 5.28 -15.75 -6.00
C PRO A 232 4.69 -14.33 -6.06
N ALA A 233 5.55 -13.35 -6.34
CA ALA A 233 5.19 -11.94 -6.43
C ALA A 233 4.10 -11.67 -7.47
N ILE A 234 4.12 -12.38 -8.62
CA ILE A 234 3.09 -12.27 -9.66
C ILE A 234 1.69 -12.64 -9.15
N VAL A 235 1.58 -13.41 -8.08
CA VAL A 235 0.31 -13.72 -7.42
C VAL A 235 0.03 -12.71 -6.30
N VAL A 236 1.00 -12.50 -5.41
CA VAL A 236 0.81 -11.72 -4.18
C VAL A 236 0.41 -10.26 -4.48
N PHE A 237 1.19 -9.53 -5.28
CA PHE A 237 0.95 -8.10 -5.47
C PHE A 237 -0.34 -7.79 -6.26
N PRO A 238 -0.68 -8.49 -7.35
CA PRO A 238 -1.94 -8.25 -8.07
C PRO A 238 -3.17 -8.67 -7.26
N VAL A 239 -3.13 -9.83 -6.60
CA VAL A 239 -4.24 -10.28 -5.74
C VAL A 239 -4.43 -9.32 -4.57
N MET A 240 -3.36 -8.84 -3.93
CA MET A 240 -3.46 -7.84 -2.88
C MET A 240 -4.13 -6.56 -3.37
N ASN A 241 -3.68 -6.01 -4.50
CA ASN A 241 -4.24 -4.77 -5.05
C ASN A 241 -5.73 -4.90 -5.41
N ILE A 242 -6.10 -5.97 -6.09
CA ILE A 242 -7.49 -6.19 -6.52
C ILE A 242 -8.37 -6.57 -5.35
N GLY A 243 -7.91 -7.45 -4.46
CA GLY A 243 -8.71 -7.86 -3.32
C GLY A 243 -8.99 -6.71 -2.38
N VAL A 244 -8.05 -5.77 -2.19
CA VAL A 244 -8.34 -4.52 -1.46
C VAL A 244 -9.41 -3.70 -2.17
N ILE A 245 -9.38 -3.56 -3.50
CA ILE A 245 -10.44 -2.87 -4.25
C ILE A 245 -11.79 -3.57 -4.06
N VAL A 246 -11.84 -4.90 -4.16
CA VAL A 246 -13.06 -5.69 -4.01
C VAL A 246 -13.63 -5.56 -2.60
N ILE A 247 -12.83 -5.80 -1.57
CA ILE A 247 -13.27 -5.73 -0.17
C ILE A 247 -13.72 -4.31 0.16
N THR A 248 -12.94 -3.29 -0.19
CA THR A 248 -13.31 -1.89 0.10
C THR A 248 -14.59 -1.48 -0.62
N ALA A 249 -14.82 -1.88 -1.87
CA ALA A 249 -16.06 -1.59 -2.60
C ALA A 249 -17.27 -2.30 -1.99
N VAL A 250 -17.14 -3.58 -1.62
CA VAL A 250 -18.22 -4.35 -0.99
C VAL A 250 -18.57 -3.75 0.37
N VAL A 251 -17.58 -3.46 1.21
CA VAL A 251 -17.82 -2.86 2.53
C VAL A 251 -18.36 -1.43 2.39
N ALA A 252 -17.90 -0.66 1.40
CA ALA A 252 -18.42 0.66 1.10
C ALA A 252 -19.92 0.63 0.75
N TYR A 253 -20.33 -0.34 -0.06
CA TYR A 253 -21.72 -0.60 -0.39
C TYR A 253 -22.53 -1.03 0.84
N LEU A 254 -22.01 -1.92 1.69
CA LEU A 254 -22.75 -2.41 2.87
C LEU A 254 -22.95 -1.35 3.96
N ILE A 255 -21.90 -0.58 4.28
CA ILE A 255 -21.92 0.39 5.38
C ILE A 255 -22.50 1.73 4.94
N TRP A 256 -22.06 2.27 3.79
CA TRP A 256 -22.44 3.61 3.31
C TRP A 256 -23.47 3.58 2.18
N LYS A 257 -23.92 2.40 1.73
CA LYS A 257 -24.90 2.25 0.64
C LYS A 257 -24.48 2.94 -0.65
N GLU A 258 -23.17 3.03 -0.89
CA GLU A 258 -22.63 3.65 -2.09
C GLU A 258 -22.95 2.84 -3.34
N GLN A 259 -23.59 3.47 -4.32
CA GLN A 259 -23.93 2.78 -5.55
C GLN A 259 -22.69 2.58 -6.43
N ILE A 260 -22.47 1.33 -6.82
CA ILE A 260 -21.41 0.94 -7.75
C ILE A 260 -21.96 1.08 -9.17
N ASN A 261 -21.32 1.92 -9.98
CA ASN A 261 -21.69 2.08 -11.39
C ASN A 261 -21.35 0.83 -12.23
N LEU A 262 -21.78 0.82 -13.49
CA LEU A 262 -21.60 -0.34 -14.38
C LEU A 262 -20.11 -0.73 -14.54
N TYR A 263 -19.22 0.24 -14.76
CA TYR A 263 -17.78 -0.02 -14.88
C TYR A 263 -17.21 -0.62 -13.60
N GLY A 264 -17.64 -0.14 -12.43
CA GLY A 264 -17.24 -0.69 -11.13
C GLY A 264 -17.71 -2.14 -10.96
N LYS A 265 -18.95 -2.46 -11.35
CA LYS A 265 -19.47 -3.84 -11.29
C LYS A 265 -18.68 -4.78 -12.21
N ILE A 266 -18.37 -4.36 -13.44
CA ILE A 266 -17.58 -5.15 -14.38
C ILE A 266 -16.14 -5.31 -13.86
N ALA A 267 -15.55 -4.25 -13.30
CA ALA A 267 -14.22 -4.31 -12.67
C ALA A 267 -14.20 -5.33 -11.53
N LEU A 268 -15.22 -5.38 -10.68
CA LEU A 268 -15.31 -6.37 -9.60
C LEU A 268 -15.41 -7.80 -10.15
N ALA A 269 -16.21 -8.03 -11.19
CA ALA A 269 -16.33 -9.35 -11.82
C ALA A 269 -14.99 -9.81 -12.42
N PHE A 270 -14.31 -8.94 -13.18
CA PHE A 270 -12.99 -9.21 -13.75
C PHE A 270 -11.92 -9.39 -12.67
N GLY A 271 -11.99 -8.62 -11.59
CA GLY A 271 -11.07 -8.73 -10.46
C GLY A 271 -11.18 -10.07 -9.75
N ILE A 272 -12.40 -10.55 -9.51
CA ILE A 272 -12.63 -11.88 -8.94
C ILE A 272 -12.09 -12.96 -9.89
N ALA A 273 -12.35 -12.86 -11.19
CA ALA A 273 -11.82 -13.79 -12.19
C ALA A 273 -10.28 -13.78 -12.22
N ALA A 274 -9.65 -12.60 -12.14
CA ALA A 274 -8.21 -12.45 -12.06
C ALA A 274 -7.63 -13.15 -10.83
N ILE A 275 -8.22 -12.94 -9.65
CA ILE A 275 -7.79 -13.61 -8.40
C ILE A 275 -7.91 -15.14 -8.51
N LEU A 276 -9.00 -15.64 -9.09
CA LEU A 276 -9.19 -17.07 -9.29
C LEU A 276 -8.13 -17.66 -10.22
N LEU A 277 -7.80 -16.98 -11.32
CA LEU A 277 -6.76 -17.43 -12.26
C LEU A 277 -5.36 -17.36 -11.67
N LEU A 278 -5.05 -16.34 -10.87
CA LEU A 278 -3.77 -16.21 -10.17
C LEU A 278 -3.59 -17.27 -9.07
N LYS A 279 -4.68 -17.83 -8.55
CA LYS A 279 -4.66 -18.93 -7.58
C LYS A 279 -4.42 -20.31 -8.23
N LEU A 280 -4.81 -20.47 -9.50
CA LEU A 280 -4.88 -21.75 -10.24
C LEU A 280 -3.60 -22.12 -11.01
#